data_AF-A0A3B8LLB6-F1
#
_entry.id   AF-A0A3B8LLB6-F1
#
_cell.length_a   1.000
_cell.length_b   1.000
_cell.length_c   1.000
_cell.angle_alpha   90.00
_cell.angle_beta   90.00
_cell.angle_gamma   90.00
#
_symmetry.space_group_name_H-M   'P 1'
#
loop_
_entity.id
_entity.type
_entity.pdbx_description
1 polymer ?
#
loop_
_entity_poly.entity_id
_entity_poly.type
_entity_poly.pdbx_seq_one_letter_code
_entity_poly.pdbx_strand_id
1 'polypeptide(L)'
;MSKATQEPQSNTQPQEGHLSPGWMMLAFLLLAMTPVSYLLELHGQAAQSLAPDITFERDWVLSPLWLVPGIAILISQYRQLQIKKLYSIISPRLAPQLASNKSPERRRFKGFLLTLAWLFLFVGLAGPQWGTHVRILKRKGIDVVVAVDVSESMLAKDMPTALRGRMQRRLALARKKVRYLMELLAGERIGILAFAGQPVMLCPLSTDYNTCAVWLDSFSPRLIPYGGTALASTIKRAIPMFST
;
A
#
# COMPACT_ATOMS: atom_id res chain seq x y z
N MET A 1 3.04 -91.90 3.86
CA MET A 1 3.42 -91.02 2.74
C MET A 1 2.40 -89.89 2.70
N SER A 2 2.71 -88.60 2.76
CA SER A 2 3.76 -87.84 2.11
C SER A 2 4.16 -86.62 2.96
N LYS A 3 5.31 -86.05 2.62
CA LYS A 3 6.16 -85.13 3.38
C LYS A 3 5.58 -83.75 3.69
N ALA A 4 6.19 -83.17 4.72
CA ALA A 4 6.15 -81.78 5.14
C ALA A 4 6.52 -80.77 4.04
N THR A 5 5.88 -79.61 4.12
CA THR A 5 6.42 -78.33 3.63
C THR A 5 6.10 -77.29 4.69
N GLN A 6 7.12 -76.87 5.46
CA GLN A 6 7.06 -75.74 6.38
C GLN A 6 7.32 -74.45 5.59
N GLU A 7 6.41 -73.50 5.64
CA GLU A 7 6.65 -72.12 5.20
C GLU A 7 7.33 -71.32 6.34
N PRO A 8 8.33 -70.46 6.05
CA PRO A 8 9.00 -69.67 7.06
C PRO A 8 8.18 -68.43 7.41
N GLN A 9 7.81 -68.29 8.68
CA GLN A 9 7.22 -67.05 9.20
C GLN A 9 8.26 -65.93 9.19
N SER A 10 8.16 -64.99 8.25
CA SER A 10 8.94 -63.75 8.27
C SER A 10 8.41 -62.81 9.36
N ASN A 11 8.98 -62.91 10.54
CA ASN A 11 8.76 -61.98 11.63
C ASN A 11 9.48 -60.65 11.33
N THR A 12 8.80 -59.71 10.70
CA THR A 12 9.25 -58.31 10.59
C THR A 12 8.36 -57.44 11.48
N GLN A 13 8.75 -57.32 12.75
CA GLN A 13 8.35 -56.21 13.60
C GLN A 13 8.80 -54.90 12.93
N PRO A 14 7.95 -53.86 12.85
CA PRO A 14 8.38 -52.57 12.35
C PRO A 14 9.35 -51.95 13.36
N GLN A 15 10.58 -51.72 12.91
CA GLN A 15 11.58 -50.95 13.66
C GLN A 15 11.07 -49.51 13.79
N GLU A 16 10.53 -49.15 14.96
CA GLU A 16 10.23 -47.76 15.27
C GLU A 16 11.54 -46.96 15.31
N GLY A 17 11.75 -46.15 14.27
CA GLY A 17 12.89 -45.24 14.17
C GLY A 17 12.87 -44.26 15.33
N HIS A 18 13.79 -44.45 16.28
CA HIS A 18 14.04 -43.55 17.38
C HIS A 18 14.58 -42.22 16.84
N LEU A 19 13.68 -41.29 16.49
CA LEU A 19 14.01 -39.94 16.06
C LEU A 19 14.84 -39.25 17.15
N SER A 20 16.08 -38.88 16.81
CA SER A 20 16.95 -38.18 17.75
C SER A 20 16.43 -36.75 18.01
N PRO A 21 16.65 -36.18 19.22
CA PRO A 21 16.07 -34.90 19.63
C PRO A 21 16.36 -33.72 18.69
N GLY A 22 17.42 -33.79 17.88
CA GLY A 22 17.79 -32.76 16.92
C GLY A 22 16.81 -32.63 15.74
N TRP A 23 16.19 -33.72 15.30
CA TRP A 23 15.22 -33.70 14.20
C TRP A 23 13.87 -33.10 14.63
N MET A 24 13.51 -33.23 15.91
CA MET A 24 12.34 -32.56 16.46
C MET A 24 12.52 -31.04 16.50
N MET A 25 13.74 -30.53 16.75
CA MET A 25 14.00 -29.08 16.68
C MET A 25 13.93 -28.54 15.25
N LEU A 26 14.43 -29.29 14.25
CA LEU A 26 14.36 -28.89 12.84
C LEU A 26 12.93 -28.96 12.28
N ALA A 27 12.13 -29.96 12.68
CA ALA A 27 10.72 -30.04 12.32
C ALA A 27 9.91 -28.88 12.94
N PHE A 28 10.23 -28.46 14.17
CA PHE A 28 9.59 -27.31 14.82
C PHE A 28 10.02 -25.97 14.18
N LEU A 29 11.26 -25.87 13.69
CA LEU A 29 11.77 -24.71 12.96
C LEU A 29 11.14 -24.58 11.56
N LEU A 30 10.92 -25.72 10.87
CA LEU A 30 10.26 -25.75 9.57
C LEU A 30 8.75 -25.46 9.67
N LEU A 31 8.08 -25.92 10.73
CA LEU A 31 6.67 -25.58 11.00
C LEU A 31 6.49 -24.10 11.43
N ALA A 32 7.51 -23.49 12.04
CA ALA A 32 7.50 -22.07 12.40
C ALA A 32 7.78 -21.12 11.20
N MET A 33 8.21 -21.66 10.06
CA MET A 33 8.47 -20.90 8.82
C MET A 33 7.30 -20.95 7.82
N THR A 34 6.25 -21.72 8.07
CA THR A 34 5.04 -21.58 7.26
C THR A 34 4.42 -20.22 7.58
N PRO A 35 4.31 -19.32 6.60
CA PRO A 35 3.93 -17.95 6.88
C PRO A 35 2.46 -17.95 7.32
N VAL A 36 2.21 -17.38 8.49
CA VAL A 36 0.88 -17.12 9.07
C VAL A 36 -0.03 -16.34 8.09
N SER A 37 0.55 -15.76 7.02
CA SER A 37 -0.16 -15.14 5.91
C SER A 37 -1.23 -16.04 5.27
N TYR A 38 -0.98 -17.35 5.15
CA TYR A 38 -1.95 -18.27 4.51
C TYR A 38 -3.21 -18.53 5.35
N LEU A 39 -3.11 -18.40 6.68
CA LEU A 39 -4.25 -18.52 7.59
C LEU A 39 -5.04 -17.20 7.72
N LEU A 40 -4.40 -16.06 7.47
CA LEU A 40 -5.06 -14.74 7.46
C LEU A 40 -5.85 -14.49 6.16
N GLU A 41 -5.42 -15.03 5.02
CA GLU A 41 -6.17 -14.92 3.75
C GLU A 41 -7.51 -15.66 3.78
N LEU A 42 -7.59 -16.81 4.45
CA LEU A 42 -8.85 -17.57 4.58
C LEU A 42 -9.85 -16.92 5.54
N HIS A 43 -9.38 -16.11 6.50
CA HIS A 43 -10.24 -15.36 7.42
C HIS A 43 -10.64 -13.96 6.92
N GLY A 44 -9.91 -13.42 5.93
CA GLY A 44 -10.15 -12.08 5.36
C GLY A 44 -11.49 -11.90 4.64
N GLN A 45 -12.13 -12.99 4.20
CA GLN A 45 -13.42 -12.92 3.50
C GLN A 45 -14.65 -13.02 4.42
N ALA A 46 -14.51 -13.55 5.64
CA ALA A 46 -15.62 -13.73 6.58
C ALA A 46 -15.69 -12.66 7.69
N ALA A 47 -14.61 -11.89 7.90
CA ALA A 47 -14.47 -11.00 9.06
C ALA A 47 -14.82 -9.51 8.80
N GLN A 48 -15.19 -9.11 7.58
CA GLN A 48 -15.40 -7.69 7.23
C GLN A 48 -16.70 -7.06 7.77
N SER A 49 -17.61 -7.83 8.38
CA SER A 49 -18.93 -7.27 8.75
C SER A 49 -19.12 -6.89 10.22
N LEU A 50 -18.20 -7.20 11.15
CA LEU A 50 -18.50 -7.09 12.60
C LEU A 50 -17.34 -6.78 13.55
N ALA A 51 -16.14 -6.41 13.08
CA ALA A 51 -15.00 -6.11 13.97
C ALA A 51 -14.55 -4.65 13.87
N PRO A 52 -14.11 -4.02 14.98
CA PRO A 52 -13.49 -2.70 14.94
C PRO A 52 -12.26 -2.72 14.02
N ASP A 53 -12.13 -1.74 13.13
CA ASP A 53 -11.03 -1.57 12.18
C ASP A 53 -9.68 -1.41 12.91
N ILE A 54 -9.10 -2.53 13.33
CA ILE A 54 -7.73 -2.63 13.83
C ILE A 54 -6.89 -3.08 12.64
N THR A 55 -6.22 -2.13 12.01
CA THR A 55 -5.24 -2.43 10.96
C THR A 55 -3.84 -2.31 11.55
N PHE A 56 -2.95 -3.23 11.19
CA PHE A 56 -1.55 -3.13 11.54
C PHE A 56 -0.80 -2.49 10.38
N GLU A 57 0.07 -1.52 10.66
CA GLU A 57 0.89 -0.88 9.60
C GLU A 57 1.91 -1.85 9.01
N ARG A 58 2.25 -2.90 9.77
CA ARG A 58 3.44 -3.71 9.53
C ARG A 58 3.22 -5.18 9.90
N ASP A 59 2.41 -5.84 9.08
CA ASP A 59 1.98 -7.24 9.29
C ASP A 59 3.15 -8.24 9.45
N TRP A 60 4.30 -7.98 8.81
CA TRP A 60 5.49 -8.83 8.88
C TRP A 60 6.20 -8.84 10.25
N VAL A 61 5.89 -7.87 11.13
CA VAL A 61 6.46 -7.79 12.48
C VAL A 61 5.79 -8.77 13.46
N LEU A 62 4.63 -9.34 13.09
CA LEU A 62 3.95 -10.36 13.89
C LEU A 62 4.56 -11.75 13.73
N SER A 63 5.20 -12.04 12.59
CA SER A 63 5.87 -13.33 12.32
C SER A 63 6.91 -13.73 13.38
N PRO A 64 7.81 -12.84 13.87
CA PRO A 64 8.75 -13.19 14.93
C PRO A 64 8.14 -13.31 16.34
N LEU A 65 6.83 -13.12 16.53
CA LEU A 65 6.20 -13.22 17.87
C LEU A 65 6.37 -14.62 18.48
N TRP A 66 6.49 -15.66 17.65
CA TRP A 66 6.80 -17.04 18.08
C TRP A 66 8.21 -17.22 18.67
N LEU A 67 9.14 -16.28 18.45
CA LEU A 67 10.47 -16.32 19.06
C LEU A 67 10.44 -15.94 20.54
N VAL A 68 9.41 -15.21 21.00
CA VAL A 68 9.25 -14.80 22.41
C VAL A 68 9.16 -16.00 23.37
N PRO A 69 8.29 -17.01 23.14
CA PRO A 69 8.30 -18.22 23.97
C PRO A 69 9.60 -19.02 23.81
N GLY A 70 10.21 -19.04 22.62
CA GLY A 70 11.50 -19.71 22.38
C GLY A 70 12.63 -19.14 23.24
N ILE A 71 12.75 -17.81 23.32
CA ILE A 71 13.73 -17.13 24.16
C ILE A 71 13.43 -17.36 25.65
N ALA A 72 12.16 -17.34 26.05
CA ALA A 72 11.76 -17.64 27.43
C ALA A 72 12.13 -19.07 27.85
N ILE A 73 11.93 -20.05 26.97
CA ILE A 73 12.30 -21.45 27.19
C ILE A 73 13.83 -21.61 27.24
N LEU A 74 14.57 -20.97 26.32
CA LEU A 74 16.05 -20.98 26.32
C LEU A 74 16.63 -20.39 27.61
N ILE A 75 16.09 -19.27 28.09
CA ILE A 75 16.50 -18.66 29.38
C ILE A 75 16.18 -19.59 30.55
N SER A 76 15.03 -20.27 30.53
CA SER A 76 14.64 -21.26 31.55
C SER A 76 15.59 -22.46 31.55
N GLN A 77 15.88 -23.04 30.37
CA GLN A 77 16.77 -24.19 30.24
C GLN A 77 18.22 -23.85 30.62
N TYR A 78 18.76 -22.74 30.13
CA TYR A 78 20.11 -22.28 30.50
C TYR A 78 20.24 -22.07 32.01
N ARG A 79 19.19 -21.55 32.66
CA ARG A 79 19.15 -21.38 34.11
C ARG A 79 19.07 -22.69 34.87
N GLN A 80 18.31 -23.67 34.39
CA GLN A 80 18.25 -24.99 35.02
C GLN A 80 19.60 -25.72 34.89
N LEU A 81 20.28 -25.57 33.75
CA LEU A 81 21.60 -26.15 33.53
C LEU A 81 22.67 -25.50 34.42
N GLN A 82 22.64 -24.18 34.61
CA GLN A 82 23.57 -23.49 35.51
C GLN A 82 23.37 -23.88 36.97
N ILE A 83 22.13 -24.10 37.41
CA ILE A 83 21.83 -24.62 38.75
C ILE A 83 22.41 -26.03 38.91
N LYS A 84 22.20 -26.92 37.93
CA LYS A 84 22.74 -28.30 37.94
C LYS A 84 24.28 -28.34 37.94
N LYS A 85 24.94 -27.45 37.19
CA LYS A 85 26.41 -27.31 37.20
C LYS A 85 26.93 -26.76 38.52
N LEU A 86 26.22 -25.84 39.15
CA LEU A 86 26.57 -25.31 40.47
C LEU A 86 26.45 -26.39 41.56
N TYR A 87 25.46 -27.28 41.46
CA TYR A 87 25.34 -28.48 42.32
C TYR A 87 26.44 -29.52 42.10
N SER A 88 27.12 -29.51 40.95
CA SER A 88 28.19 -30.44 40.62
C SER A 88 29.57 -30.00 41.13
N ILE A 89 29.75 -28.73 41.47
CA ILE A 89 31.06 -28.13 41.79
C ILE A 89 31.16 -27.75 43.28
N ILE A 90 30.04 -27.60 43.99
CA ILE A 90 30.00 -27.21 45.41
C ILE A 90 29.61 -28.42 46.26
N SER A 91 30.39 -28.68 47.32
CA SER A 91 30.11 -29.72 48.31
C SER A 91 28.66 -29.63 48.81
N PRO A 92 27.92 -30.76 48.92
CA PRO A 92 26.47 -30.79 49.17
C PRO A 92 26.03 -30.13 50.49
N ARG A 93 26.97 -29.70 51.34
CA ARG A 93 26.72 -28.98 52.59
C ARG A 93 26.65 -27.46 52.45
N LEU A 94 27.26 -26.83 51.43
CA LEU A 94 27.21 -25.36 51.22
C LEU A 94 26.24 -24.92 50.11
N ALA A 95 25.83 -25.86 49.25
CA ALA A 95 24.88 -25.58 48.17
C ALA A 95 23.52 -24.98 48.62
N PRO A 96 22.90 -25.41 49.75
CA PRO A 96 21.62 -24.83 50.16
C PRO A 96 21.77 -23.41 50.69
N GLN A 97 22.89 -23.05 51.33
CA GLN A 97 23.04 -21.73 51.98
C GLN A 97 23.28 -20.59 50.98
N LEU A 98 23.97 -20.84 49.86
CA LEU A 98 24.11 -19.85 48.78
C LEU A 98 22.90 -19.79 47.84
N ALA A 99 22.15 -20.90 47.68
CA ALA A 99 20.96 -20.96 46.83
C ALA A 99 19.67 -20.50 47.53
N SER A 100 19.62 -20.56 48.87
CA SER A 100 18.42 -20.28 49.69
C SER A 100 17.95 -18.82 49.61
N ASN A 101 18.83 -17.86 49.30
CA ASN A 101 18.48 -16.44 49.42
C ASN A 101 17.94 -15.76 48.15
N LYS A 102 17.30 -16.50 47.24
CA LYS A 102 16.52 -15.89 46.16
C LYS A 102 15.16 -16.54 46.11
N SER A 103 14.17 -15.88 46.72
CA SER A 103 12.80 -16.37 46.77
C SER A 103 12.34 -16.80 45.36
N PRO A 104 11.96 -18.07 45.18
CA PRO A 104 11.61 -18.61 43.87
C PRO A 104 10.44 -17.84 43.25
N GLU A 105 9.56 -17.28 44.07
CA GLU A 105 8.47 -16.40 43.67
C GLU A 105 8.95 -15.10 43.03
N ARG A 106 9.88 -14.35 43.64
CA ARG A 106 10.46 -13.15 43.02
C ARG A 106 11.16 -13.49 41.70
N ARG A 107 11.76 -14.67 41.62
CA ARG A 107 12.43 -15.12 40.39
C ARG A 107 11.45 -15.44 39.27
N ARG A 108 10.31 -16.08 39.58
CA ARG A 108 9.21 -16.33 38.63
C ARG A 108 8.57 -15.01 38.20
N PHE A 109 8.31 -14.11 39.15
CA PHE A 109 7.74 -12.80 38.88
C PHE A 109 8.63 -11.95 37.95
N LYS A 110 9.97 -11.94 38.16
CA LYS A 110 10.90 -11.29 37.24
C LYS A 110 10.89 -11.89 35.83
N GLY A 111 10.74 -13.21 35.72
CA GLY A 111 10.61 -13.88 34.42
C GLY A 111 9.33 -13.47 33.70
N PHE A 112 8.20 -13.50 34.42
CA PHE A 112 6.91 -13.07 33.91
C PHE A 112 6.92 -11.62 33.42
N LEU A 113 7.49 -10.69 34.22
CA LEU A 113 7.63 -9.29 33.83
C LEU A 113 8.47 -9.11 32.57
N LEU A 114 9.55 -9.89 32.42
CA LEU A 114 10.41 -9.82 31.24
C LEU A 114 9.67 -10.31 29.99
N THR A 115 8.90 -11.40 30.09
CA THR A 115 8.06 -11.89 28.99
C THR A 115 6.98 -10.88 28.61
N LEU A 116 6.35 -10.24 29.59
CA LEU A 116 5.34 -9.21 29.35
C LEU A 116 5.92 -7.96 28.69
N ALA A 117 7.13 -7.55 29.08
CA ALA A 117 7.84 -6.43 28.44
C ALA A 117 8.14 -6.72 26.97
N TRP A 118 8.59 -7.94 26.64
CA TRP A 118 8.78 -8.35 25.24
C TRP A 118 7.47 -8.35 24.46
N LEU A 119 6.37 -8.85 25.04
CA LEU A 119 5.05 -8.80 24.40
C LEU A 119 4.64 -7.37 24.04
N PHE A 120 4.73 -6.43 24.98
CA PHE A 120 4.37 -5.04 24.71
C PHE A 120 5.31 -4.33 23.74
N LEU A 121 6.60 -4.70 23.71
CA LEU A 121 7.53 -4.21 22.71
C LEU A 121 7.07 -4.59 21.29
N PHE A 122 6.72 -5.85 21.06
CA PHE A 122 6.26 -6.32 19.74
C PHE A 122 4.90 -5.72 19.36
N VAL A 123 3.97 -5.60 20.31
CA VAL A 123 2.68 -4.95 20.07
C VAL A 123 2.88 -3.48 19.70
N GLY A 124 3.75 -2.75 20.39
CA GLY A 124 4.07 -1.36 20.03
C GLY A 124 4.75 -1.24 18.66
N LEU A 125 5.62 -2.19 18.31
CA LEU A 125 6.34 -2.21 17.03
C LEU A 125 5.44 -2.59 15.84
N ALA A 126 4.39 -3.38 16.08
CA ALA A 126 3.38 -3.71 15.08
C ALA A 126 2.54 -2.47 14.68
N GLY A 127 2.55 -1.42 15.51
CA GLY A 127 1.84 -0.16 15.26
C GLY A 127 0.35 -0.40 15.08
N PRO A 128 -0.39 -0.86 16.12
CA PRO A 128 -1.84 -1.01 16.02
C PRO A 128 -2.46 0.36 15.75
N GLN A 129 -3.15 0.49 14.62
CA GLN A 129 -3.86 1.70 14.25
C GLN A 129 -5.34 1.46 14.45
N TRP A 130 -5.98 2.30 15.25
CA TRP A 130 -7.43 2.35 15.38
C TRP A 130 -7.97 3.42 14.43
N GLY A 131 -8.76 2.98 13.45
CA GLY A 131 -9.41 3.88 12.50
C GLY A 131 -8.49 4.30 11.35
N THR A 132 -8.68 3.65 10.19
CA THR A 132 -8.08 4.10 8.94
C THR A 132 -8.91 5.26 8.39
N HIS A 133 -8.54 6.49 8.75
CA HIS A 133 -9.00 7.63 7.97
C HIS A 133 -8.20 7.65 6.67
N VAL A 134 -8.77 7.09 5.60
CA VAL A 134 -8.32 7.32 4.23
C VAL A 134 -8.36 8.82 3.98
N ARG A 135 -7.24 9.51 4.24
CA ARG A 135 -7.07 10.91 3.90
C ARG A 135 -6.90 10.96 2.40
N ILE A 136 -8.03 10.98 1.68
CA ILE A 136 -8.04 11.40 0.28
C ILE A 136 -7.51 12.83 0.31
N LEU A 137 -6.27 13.05 -0.12
CA LEU A 137 -5.80 14.40 -0.41
C LEU A 137 -6.73 14.93 -1.50
N LYS A 138 -7.78 15.67 -1.11
CA LYS A 138 -8.53 16.52 -2.02
C LYS A 138 -7.56 17.58 -2.52
N ARG A 139 -6.79 17.28 -3.57
CA ARG A 139 -6.20 18.31 -4.41
C ARG A 139 -7.39 19.13 -4.90
N LYS A 140 -7.51 20.36 -4.41
CA LYS A 140 -8.44 21.34 -4.98
C LYS A 140 -7.90 21.64 -6.37
N GLY A 141 -8.42 20.94 -7.36
CA GLY A 141 -8.17 21.31 -8.74
C GLY A 141 -8.86 22.63 -9.06
N ILE A 142 -8.21 23.48 -9.84
CA ILE A 142 -8.78 24.65 -10.47
C ILE A 142 -9.41 24.20 -11.79
N ASP A 143 -10.63 24.64 -11.99
CA ASP A 143 -11.37 24.45 -13.23
C ASP A 143 -11.12 25.66 -14.15
N VAL A 144 -10.65 25.42 -15.38
CA VAL A 144 -10.35 26.50 -16.35
C VAL A 144 -11.12 26.27 -17.64
N VAL A 145 -11.89 27.28 -18.08
CA VAL A 145 -12.55 27.27 -19.39
C VAL A 145 -11.90 28.32 -20.28
N VAL A 146 -11.43 27.90 -21.43
CA VAL A 146 -10.83 28.77 -22.44
C VAL A 146 -11.81 28.96 -23.59
N ALA A 147 -12.30 30.18 -23.76
CA ALA A 147 -13.08 30.58 -24.92
C ALA A 147 -12.17 31.19 -25.98
N VAL A 148 -12.12 30.61 -27.19
CA VAL A 148 -11.29 31.09 -28.31
C VAL A 148 -12.18 31.67 -29.40
N ASP A 149 -11.87 32.89 -29.81
CA ASP A 149 -12.52 33.53 -30.95
C ASP A 149 -12.11 32.82 -32.26
N VAL A 150 -13.10 32.42 -33.05
CA VAL A 150 -12.92 31.82 -34.38
C VAL A 150 -13.55 32.65 -35.50
N SER A 151 -13.94 33.90 -35.24
CA SER A 151 -14.43 34.84 -36.26
C SER A 151 -13.43 35.06 -37.39
N GLU A 152 -13.90 35.57 -38.54
CA GLU A 152 -13.05 35.82 -39.70
C GLU A 152 -11.87 36.77 -39.41
N SER A 153 -12.04 37.68 -38.46
CA SER A 153 -10.97 38.59 -38.01
C SER A 153 -9.73 37.86 -37.49
N MET A 154 -9.90 36.62 -37.01
CA MET A 154 -8.81 35.77 -36.50
C MET A 154 -7.96 35.12 -37.60
N LEU A 155 -8.34 35.29 -38.88
CA LEU A 155 -7.52 34.94 -40.04
C LEU A 155 -6.45 35.99 -40.37
N ALA A 156 -6.50 37.18 -39.76
CA ALA A 156 -5.51 38.23 -39.96
C ALA A 156 -4.09 37.72 -39.65
N LYS A 157 -3.12 38.06 -40.52
CA LYS A 157 -1.71 37.62 -40.46
C LYS A 157 -0.81 38.75 -39.99
N ASP A 158 -1.07 39.24 -38.78
CA ASP A 158 -0.45 40.41 -38.17
C ASP A 158 0.32 40.09 -36.87
N MET A 159 0.36 38.82 -36.48
CA MET A 159 1.06 38.39 -35.26
C MET A 159 2.50 37.98 -35.57
N PRO A 160 3.50 38.49 -34.85
CA PRO A 160 4.90 38.12 -35.08
C PRO A 160 5.16 36.65 -34.74
N THR A 161 6.12 36.06 -35.43
CA THR A 161 6.67 34.73 -35.12
C THR A 161 8.05 34.85 -34.47
N ALA A 162 8.58 33.74 -33.94
CA ALA A 162 9.94 33.69 -33.42
C ALA A 162 11.02 33.95 -34.50
N LEU A 163 10.67 33.75 -35.78
CA LEU A 163 11.53 34.06 -36.91
C LEU A 163 11.34 35.53 -37.32
N ARG A 164 12.44 36.29 -37.34
CA ARG A 164 12.44 37.72 -37.67
C ARG A 164 11.83 37.96 -39.07
N GLY A 165 10.90 38.91 -39.15
CA GLY A 165 10.25 39.31 -40.41
C GLY A 165 9.10 38.42 -40.89
N ARG A 166 8.71 37.37 -40.14
CA ARG A 166 7.56 36.53 -40.49
C ARG A 166 6.38 36.77 -39.55
N MET A 167 5.20 36.96 -40.13
CA MET A 167 3.92 37.06 -39.43
C MET A 167 3.11 35.75 -39.56
N GLN A 168 2.27 35.45 -38.58
CA GLN A 168 1.34 34.32 -38.56
C GLN A 168 -0.09 34.78 -38.26
N ARG A 169 -1.05 33.88 -38.48
CA ARG A 169 -2.47 34.16 -38.21
C ARG A 169 -2.75 34.28 -36.72
N ARG A 170 -3.63 35.18 -36.31
CA ARG A 170 -4.07 35.34 -34.90
C ARG A 170 -4.58 34.04 -34.30
N LEU A 171 -5.41 33.29 -35.04
CA LEU A 171 -5.93 31.99 -34.59
C LEU A 171 -4.82 30.94 -34.37
N ALA A 172 -3.79 30.95 -35.22
CA ALA A 172 -2.65 30.02 -35.06
C ALA A 172 -1.85 30.34 -33.78
N LEU A 173 -1.66 31.63 -33.49
CA LEU A 173 -1.04 32.05 -32.22
C LEU A 173 -1.89 31.65 -31.02
N ALA A 174 -3.22 31.85 -31.09
CA ALA A 174 -4.14 31.50 -30.02
C ALA A 174 -4.07 30.01 -29.67
N ARG A 175 -4.14 29.11 -30.66
CA ARG A 175 -4.00 27.66 -30.41
C ARG A 175 -2.68 27.30 -29.76
N LYS A 176 -1.57 27.89 -30.22
CA LYS A 176 -0.26 27.66 -29.62
C LYS A 176 -0.22 28.09 -28.15
N LYS A 177 -0.80 29.25 -27.82
CA LYS A 177 -0.88 29.73 -26.44
C LYS A 177 -1.77 28.85 -25.55
N VAL A 178 -2.89 28.37 -26.08
CA VAL A 178 -3.78 27.48 -25.34
C VAL A 178 -3.14 26.12 -25.10
N ARG A 179 -2.39 25.58 -26.07
CA ARG A 179 -1.59 24.35 -25.88
C ARG A 179 -0.53 24.53 -24.79
N TYR A 180 0.19 25.66 -24.82
CA TYR A 180 1.15 26.00 -23.77
C TYR A 180 0.48 26.15 -22.39
N LEU A 181 -0.74 26.71 -22.35
CA LEU A 181 -1.52 26.77 -21.11
C LEU A 181 -1.85 25.36 -20.58
N MET A 182 -2.26 24.41 -21.43
CA MET A 182 -2.50 23.02 -21.02
C MET A 182 -1.27 22.36 -20.39
N GLU A 183 -0.08 22.62 -20.94
CA GLU A 183 1.18 22.10 -20.40
C GLU A 183 1.49 22.63 -18.99
N LEU A 184 1.02 23.84 -18.66
CA LEU A 184 1.18 24.46 -17.34
C LEU A 184 0.16 23.96 -16.31
N LEU A 185 -1.01 23.49 -16.74
CA LEU A 185 -2.14 23.12 -15.87
C LEU A 185 -1.99 21.74 -15.20
N ALA A 186 -0.79 21.20 -15.03
CA ALA A 186 -0.56 19.80 -14.64
C ALA A 186 -1.49 19.24 -13.52
N GLY A 187 -2.53 18.50 -13.92
CA GLY A 187 -3.50 17.85 -13.02
C GLY A 187 -4.82 18.62 -12.82
N GLU A 188 -5.00 19.75 -13.50
CA GLU A 188 -6.17 20.63 -13.45
C GLU A 188 -7.18 20.33 -14.58
N ARG A 189 -8.47 20.61 -14.37
CA ARG A 189 -9.48 20.40 -15.43
C ARG A 189 -9.49 21.59 -16.38
N ILE A 190 -9.46 21.31 -17.68
CA ILE A 190 -9.60 22.33 -18.72
C ILE A 190 -10.79 22.02 -19.63
N GLY A 191 -11.56 23.05 -19.96
CA GLY A 191 -12.59 23.03 -21.00
C GLY A 191 -12.27 24.03 -22.10
N ILE A 192 -12.69 23.75 -23.33
CA ILE A 192 -12.47 24.64 -24.47
C ILE A 192 -13.77 24.87 -25.23
N LEU A 193 -14.01 26.14 -25.54
CA LEU A 193 -15.17 26.59 -26.28
C LEU A 193 -14.71 27.51 -27.43
N ALA A 194 -15.30 27.32 -28.61
CA ALA A 194 -15.09 28.21 -29.75
C ALA A 194 -16.24 29.21 -29.83
N PHE A 195 -15.97 30.46 -30.20
CA PHE A 195 -17.06 31.43 -30.41
C PHE A 195 -16.80 32.37 -31.59
N ALA A 196 -17.90 32.77 -32.23
CA ALA A 196 -17.96 33.85 -33.21
C ALA A 196 -19.31 34.56 -33.01
N GLY A 197 -20.23 34.55 -34.00
CA GLY A 197 -21.61 35.02 -33.81
C GLY A 197 -22.42 34.18 -32.81
N GLN A 198 -21.98 32.96 -32.51
CA GLN A 198 -22.51 32.10 -31.44
C GLN A 198 -21.39 31.26 -30.82
N PRO A 199 -21.56 30.73 -29.59
CA PRO A 199 -20.60 29.85 -28.93
C PRO A 199 -20.92 28.37 -29.14
N VAL A 200 -19.88 27.56 -29.35
CA VAL A 200 -19.96 26.10 -29.47
C VAL A 200 -18.94 25.46 -28.54
N MET A 201 -19.41 24.64 -27.61
CA MET A 201 -18.56 23.85 -26.73
C MET A 201 -18.05 22.62 -27.48
N LEU A 202 -16.73 22.40 -27.46
CA LEU A 202 -16.09 21.28 -28.15
C LEU A 202 -15.46 20.29 -27.17
N CYS A 203 -14.81 20.80 -26.11
CA CYS A 203 -14.24 19.98 -25.03
C CYS A 203 -14.86 20.40 -23.69
N PRO A 204 -15.64 19.53 -23.01
CA PRO A 204 -16.10 19.80 -21.64
C PRO A 204 -14.92 19.80 -20.66
N LEU A 205 -15.13 20.24 -19.40
CA LEU A 205 -14.06 20.23 -18.40
C LEU A 205 -13.56 18.81 -18.13
N SER A 206 -12.33 18.54 -18.55
CA SER A 206 -11.67 17.25 -18.43
C SER A 206 -10.19 17.44 -18.06
N THR A 207 -9.59 16.40 -17.49
CA THR A 207 -8.13 16.29 -17.29
C THR A 207 -7.43 15.66 -18.51
N ASP A 208 -8.20 15.23 -19.51
CA ASP A 208 -7.66 14.69 -20.77
C ASP A 208 -7.24 15.82 -21.73
N TYR A 209 -6.01 16.29 -21.55
CA TYR A 209 -5.42 17.32 -22.40
C TYR A 209 -5.23 16.88 -23.86
N ASN A 210 -5.04 15.58 -24.12
CA ASN A 210 -4.83 15.09 -25.48
C ASN A 210 -6.09 15.26 -26.32
N THR A 211 -7.25 14.84 -25.78
CA THR A 211 -8.54 15.04 -26.44
C THR A 211 -8.83 16.52 -26.65
N CYS A 212 -8.62 17.34 -25.63
CA CYS A 212 -8.79 18.80 -25.72
C CYS A 212 -7.85 19.43 -26.78
N ALA A 213 -6.61 18.95 -26.93
CA ALA A 213 -5.68 19.43 -27.96
C ALA A 213 -6.13 19.07 -29.38
N VAL A 214 -6.69 17.87 -29.59
CA VAL A 214 -7.27 17.47 -30.88
C VAL A 214 -8.43 18.38 -31.27
N TRP A 215 -9.34 18.68 -30.32
CA TRP A 215 -10.42 19.63 -30.54
C TRP A 215 -9.90 21.03 -30.86
N LEU A 216 -8.88 21.51 -30.15
CA LEU A 216 -8.28 22.82 -30.40
C LEU A 216 -7.72 22.95 -31.84
N ASP A 217 -7.13 21.88 -32.36
CA ASP A 217 -6.56 21.85 -33.72
C ASP A 217 -7.65 21.94 -34.80
N SER A 218 -8.88 21.49 -34.52
CA SER A 218 -10.02 21.55 -35.44
C SER A 218 -10.67 22.94 -35.55
N PHE A 219 -10.25 23.91 -34.73
CA PHE A 219 -10.87 25.25 -34.73
C PHE A 219 -10.71 25.87 -36.11
N SER A 220 -11.75 26.50 -36.63
CA SER A 220 -11.66 27.27 -37.86
C SER A 220 -12.85 28.22 -37.95
N PRO A 221 -12.76 29.31 -38.73
CA PRO A 221 -13.93 30.16 -38.95
C PRO A 221 -15.10 29.45 -39.62
N ARG A 222 -14.84 28.33 -40.31
CA ARG A 222 -15.89 27.49 -40.90
C ARG A 222 -16.68 26.70 -39.87
N LEU A 223 -16.17 26.56 -38.64
CA LEU A 223 -16.86 25.86 -37.56
C LEU A 223 -18.17 26.55 -37.18
N ILE A 224 -18.22 27.89 -37.28
CA ILE A 224 -19.36 28.70 -36.86
C ILE A 224 -19.78 29.57 -38.05
N PRO A 225 -20.90 29.25 -38.73
CA PRO A 225 -21.29 29.92 -39.97
C PRO A 225 -21.78 31.36 -39.76
N TYR A 226 -22.05 31.75 -38.52
CA TYR A 226 -22.49 33.09 -38.16
C TYR A 226 -21.29 33.96 -37.79
N GLY A 227 -21.07 35.02 -38.57
CA GLY A 227 -20.09 36.05 -38.25
C GLY A 227 -20.47 36.87 -37.01
N GLY A 228 -19.51 37.62 -36.48
CA GLY A 228 -19.66 38.45 -35.28
C GLY A 228 -18.90 37.92 -34.07
N THR A 229 -19.15 38.54 -32.91
CA THR A 229 -18.40 38.28 -31.66
C THR A 229 -19.37 38.30 -30.47
N ALA A 230 -19.95 37.16 -30.14
CA ALA A 230 -21.04 37.03 -29.18
C ALA A 230 -20.55 36.72 -27.75
N LEU A 231 -19.70 37.58 -27.19
CA LEU A 231 -19.08 37.39 -25.86
C LEU A 231 -20.07 37.10 -24.73
N ALA A 232 -21.19 37.84 -24.67
CA ALA A 232 -22.18 37.65 -23.61
C ALA A 232 -22.79 36.23 -23.64
N SER A 233 -23.11 35.73 -24.83
CA SER A 233 -23.62 34.37 -25.01
C SER A 233 -22.55 33.31 -24.70
N THR A 234 -21.29 33.59 -25.04
CA THR A 234 -20.15 32.74 -24.72
C THR A 234 -19.98 32.56 -23.22
N ILE A 235 -20.01 33.64 -22.45
CA ILE A 235 -19.91 33.58 -20.98
C ILE A 235 -21.10 32.80 -20.41
N LYS A 236 -22.32 33.10 -20.86
CA LYS A 236 -23.52 32.35 -20.44
C LYS A 236 -23.41 30.85 -20.72
N ARG A 237 -22.77 30.46 -21.83
CA ARG A 237 -22.55 29.06 -22.20
C ARG A 237 -21.45 28.39 -21.37
N ALA A 238 -20.45 29.15 -20.92
CA ALA A 238 -19.34 28.64 -20.12
C ALA A 238 -19.71 28.38 -18.65
N ILE A 239 -20.56 29.22 -18.04
CA ILE A 239 -20.99 29.10 -16.63
C ILE A 239 -21.45 27.67 -16.25
N PRO A 240 -22.38 27.02 -16.96
CA PRO A 240 -22.85 25.70 -16.56
C PRO A 240 -21.79 24.59 -16.67
N MET A 241 -20.64 24.85 -17.32
CA MET A 241 -19.56 23.86 -17.38
C MET A 241 -18.89 23.68 -16.00
N PHE A 242 -18.82 24.74 -15.19
CA PHE A 242 -18.21 24.72 -13.85
C PHE A 242 -19.07 24.06 -12.77
N SER A 243 -20.36 23.81 -13.04
CA SER A 243 -21.28 23.17 -12.09
C SER A 243 -21.34 21.65 -12.24
N THR A 244 -20.33 21.04 -12.87
CA THR A 244 -20.24 19.59 -13.14
C THR A 244 -19.24 18.91 -12.21
#